data_AF-A0A9E3W0J6-F1
#
_entry.id   AF-A0A9E3W0J6-F1
#
_cell.length_a   1.000
_cell.length_b   1.000
_cell.length_c   1.000
_cell.angle_alpha   90.00
_cell.angle_beta   90.00
_cell.angle_gamma   90.00
#
_symmetry.space_group_name_H-M   'P 1'
#
loop_
_entity.id
_entity.type
_entity.pdbx_description
1 polymer ?
#
loop_
_entity_poly.entity_id
_entity_poly.type
_entity_poly.pdbx_seq_one_letter_code
_entity_poly.pdbx_strand_id
1 'polypeptide(L)'
;MRKWKWIHKWFSLVLGVFVLLWALSGIILNHRQLVSAVDVSRNWLPEVYHYKNWNNASIRGGLQLGGDSLLMYGNAGIWLTDTTFSSYQKYDLGFKDGVDSRKINKLFKSKTGILFAGTQSGLYRFDVRQHKW
;
A
#
# COMPACT_ATOMS: atom_id res chain seq x y z
N MET A 1 12.83 48.05 -22.19
CA MET A 1 13.73 46.87 -22.03
C MET A 1 14.07 46.51 -20.57
N ARG A 2 14.48 47.45 -19.69
CA ARG A 2 14.86 47.15 -18.28
C ARG A 2 13.75 46.51 -17.43
N LYS A 3 12.51 46.99 -17.55
CA LYS A 3 11.34 46.44 -16.83
C LYS A 3 11.07 44.96 -17.20
N TRP A 4 11.11 44.63 -18.50
CA TRP A 4 10.94 43.25 -18.98
C TRP A 4 12.02 42.30 -18.47
N LYS A 5 13.29 42.74 -18.43
CA LYS A 5 14.38 41.94 -17.85
C LYS A 5 14.19 41.71 -16.35
N TRP A 6 13.75 42.73 -15.61
CA TRP A 6 13.46 42.62 -14.17
C TRP A 6 12.31 41.64 -13.90
N ILE A 7 11.19 41.79 -14.64
CA ILE A 7 10.04 40.88 -14.54
C ILE A 7 10.46 39.46 -14.88
N HIS A 8 11.12 39.24 -16.02
CA HIS A 8 11.58 37.91 -16.41
C HIS A 8 12.51 37.29 -15.36
N LYS A 9 13.48 38.05 -14.82
CA LYS A 9 14.40 37.54 -13.79
C LYS A 9 13.66 37.06 -12.55
N TRP A 10 12.81 37.90 -11.96
CA TRP A 10 12.19 37.57 -10.67
C TRP A 10 11.01 36.62 -10.83
N PHE A 11 10.19 36.78 -11.88
CA PHE A 11 9.10 35.86 -12.18
C PHE A 11 9.63 34.47 -12.51
N SER A 12 10.67 34.35 -13.35
CA SER A 12 11.24 33.04 -13.69
C SER A 12 11.95 32.39 -12.52
N LEU A 13 12.49 33.18 -11.58
CA LEU A 13 13.09 32.64 -10.35
C LEU A 13 12.02 32.01 -9.45
N VAL A 14 10.89 32.70 -9.25
CA VAL A 14 9.76 32.14 -8.49
C VAL A 14 9.14 30.94 -9.21
N LEU A 15 8.84 31.09 -10.50
CA LEU A 15 8.27 30.02 -11.32
C LEU A 15 9.20 28.80 -11.41
N GLY A 16 10.51 29.04 -11.48
CA GLY A 16 11.53 27.99 -11.55
C GLY A 16 11.46 27.03 -10.37
N VAL A 17 11.18 27.52 -9.15
CA VAL A 17 10.99 26.66 -7.97
C VAL A 17 9.82 25.69 -8.19
N PHE A 18 8.67 26.18 -8.68
CA PHE A 18 7.51 25.33 -8.96
C PHE A 18 7.79 24.33 -10.10
N VAL A 19 8.47 24.77 -11.15
CA VAL A 19 8.87 23.89 -12.27
C VAL A 19 9.79 22.77 -11.79
N LEU A 20 10.76 23.07 -10.92
CA LEU A 20 11.65 22.08 -10.32
C LEU A 20 10.88 21.08 -9.43
N LEU A 21 9.95 21.56 -8.60
CA LEU A 21 9.09 20.70 -7.79
C LEU A 21 8.22 19.80 -8.67
N TRP A 22 7.66 20.33 -9.76
CA TRP A 22 6.90 19.52 -10.72
C TRP A 22 7.76 18.48 -11.42
N ALA A 23 8.95 18.85 -11.90
CA ALA A 23 9.90 17.91 -12.50
C ALA A 23 10.27 16.79 -11.52
N LEU A 24 10.58 17.15 -10.27
CA LEU A 24 10.87 16.18 -9.21
C LEU A 24 9.67 15.26 -8.94
N SER A 25 8.47 15.81 -8.84
CA SER A 25 7.25 15.01 -8.67
C SER A 25 7.03 14.06 -9.83
N GLY A 26 7.30 14.49 -11.07
CA GLY A 26 7.21 13.66 -12.27
C GLY A 26 8.19 12.49 -12.24
N ILE A 27 9.42 12.71 -11.78
CA ILE A 27 10.40 11.63 -11.58
C ILE A 27 9.86 10.62 -10.55
N ILE A 28 9.39 11.09 -9.39
CA ILE A 28 8.86 10.23 -8.33
C ILE A 28 7.67 9.40 -8.81
N LEU A 29 6.73 10.03 -9.52
CA LEU A 29 5.50 9.38 -10.00
C LEU A 29 5.77 8.37 -11.13
N ASN A 30 6.66 8.70 -12.07
CA ASN A 30 6.98 7.83 -13.21
C ASN A 30 7.98 6.72 -12.84
N HIS A 31 8.86 6.95 -11.86
CA HIS A 31 9.84 5.99 -11.37
C HIS A 31 9.51 5.52 -9.96
N ARG A 32 8.24 5.17 -9.73
CA ARG A 32 7.70 4.77 -8.42
C ARG A 32 8.51 3.67 -7.72
N GLN A 33 9.16 2.78 -8.48
CA GLN A 33 9.99 1.70 -7.92
C GLN A 33 11.17 2.22 -7.07
N LEU A 34 11.66 3.43 -7.33
CA LEU A 34 12.75 4.04 -6.55
C LEU A 34 12.34 4.39 -5.11
N VAL A 35 11.05 4.61 -4.89
CA VAL A 35 10.49 5.08 -3.61
C VAL A 35 9.45 4.11 -3.04
N SER A 36 9.22 2.96 -3.67
CA SER A 36 8.12 2.06 -3.32
C SER A 36 8.25 1.44 -1.93
N ALA A 37 9.46 1.35 -1.40
CA ALA A 37 9.74 0.85 -0.05
C ALA A 37 9.48 1.89 1.06
N VAL A 38 9.33 3.17 0.70
CA VAL A 38 9.16 4.26 1.68
C VAL A 38 7.68 4.50 1.90
N ASP A 39 7.23 4.28 3.14
CA ASP A 39 5.85 4.52 3.56
C ASP A 39 5.70 5.88 4.25
N VAL A 40 4.62 6.58 3.93
CA VAL A 40 4.19 7.78 4.66
C VAL A 40 3.11 7.35 5.66
N SER A 41 3.31 7.71 6.94
CA SER A 41 2.32 7.42 7.97
C SER A 41 1.00 8.13 7.66
N ARG A 42 -0.11 7.40 7.78
CA ARG A 42 -1.46 7.93 7.53
C ARG A 42 -1.78 9.14 8.39
N ASN A 43 -1.15 9.29 9.57
CA ASN A 43 -1.33 10.45 10.45
C ASN A 43 -0.92 11.79 9.83
N TRP A 44 -0.09 11.77 8.79
CA TRP A 44 0.32 12.96 8.03
C TRP A 44 -0.60 13.22 6.82
N LEU A 45 -1.53 12.32 6.53
CA LEU A 45 -2.44 12.42 5.39
C LEU A 45 -3.80 13.00 5.85
N PRO A 46 -4.59 13.55 4.92
CA PRO A 46 -5.96 13.97 5.21
C PRO A 46 -6.81 12.82 5.76
N GLU A 47 -7.85 13.16 6.54
CA GLU A 47 -8.70 12.19 7.24
C GLU A 47 -9.34 11.13 6.32
N VAL A 48 -9.57 11.47 5.04
CA VAL A 48 -10.09 10.52 4.04
C VAL A 48 -9.21 9.27 3.88
N TYR A 49 -7.92 9.35 4.19
CA TYR A 49 -6.98 8.22 4.14
C TYR A 49 -6.90 7.40 5.43
N HIS A 50 -7.57 7.85 6.50
CA HIS A 50 -7.58 7.16 7.78
C HIS A 50 -8.56 5.99 7.74
N TYR A 51 -8.20 4.89 8.42
CA TYR A 51 -9.11 3.78 8.57
C TYR A 51 -10.15 4.08 9.65
N LYS A 52 -11.41 4.16 9.24
CA LYS A 52 -12.59 4.30 10.09
C LYS A 52 -13.70 3.43 9.54
N ASN A 53 -14.33 2.60 10.37
CA ASN A 53 -15.49 1.78 10.01
C ASN A 53 -15.31 0.99 8.70
N TRP A 54 -14.19 0.29 8.55
CA TRP A 54 -13.88 -0.56 7.38
C TRP A 54 -13.79 0.17 6.03
N ASN A 55 -13.65 1.51 6.03
CA ASN A 55 -13.49 2.31 4.82
C ASN A 55 -12.17 1.99 4.06
N ASN A 56 -12.00 2.61 2.89
CA ASN A 56 -10.79 2.52 2.08
C ASN A 56 -10.38 1.07 1.76
N ALA A 57 -11.37 0.19 1.67
CA ALA A 57 -11.18 -1.24 1.46
C ALA A 57 -10.17 -1.84 2.44
N SER A 58 -10.18 -1.39 3.71
CA SER A 58 -9.29 -1.92 4.75
C SER A 58 -9.43 -3.43 4.87
N ILE A 59 -10.67 -3.92 4.74
CA ILE A 59 -11.04 -5.30 4.47
C ILE A 59 -11.83 -5.35 3.16
N ARG A 60 -11.47 -6.30 2.31
CA ARG A 60 -12.11 -6.60 1.02
C ARG A 60 -12.79 -7.95 0.99
N GLY A 61 -12.30 -8.91 1.77
CA GLY A 61 -12.88 -10.25 1.81
C GLY A 61 -12.23 -11.14 2.86
N GLY A 62 -12.79 -12.36 2.93
CA GLY A 62 -12.31 -13.44 3.77
C GLY A 62 -11.93 -14.68 2.96
N LEU A 63 -11.05 -15.51 3.51
CA LEU A 63 -10.68 -16.82 2.98
C LEU A 63 -10.62 -17.84 4.13
N GLN A 64 -11.58 -18.76 4.17
CA GLN A 64 -11.62 -19.82 5.18
C GLN A 64 -10.42 -20.75 5.00
N LEU A 65 -9.64 -20.98 6.04
CA LEU A 65 -8.53 -21.93 6.02
C LEU A 65 -9.02 -23.35 6.30
N GLY A 66 -10.05 -23.50 7.15
CA GLY A 66 -10.66 -24.76 7.55
C GLY A 66 -11.10 -24.69 9.02
N GLY A 67 -12.07 -25.52 9.42
CA GLY A 67 -12.63 -25.53 10.78
C GLY A 67 -13.01 -24.13 11.23
N ASP A 68 -12.23 -23.61 12.18
CA ASP A 68 -12.53 -22.38 12.91
C ASP A 68 -11.64 -21.19 12.51
N SER A 69 -10.79 -21.32 11.50
CA SER A 69 -9.83 -20.27 11.10
C SER A 69 -10.17 -19.60 9.76
N LEU A 70 -10.15 -18.27 9.76
CA LEU A 70 -10.43 -17.40 8.62
C LEU A 70 -9.32 -16.37 8.44
N LEU A 71 -8.87 -16.15 7.21
CA LEU A 71 -8.04 -15.00 6.86
C LEU A 71 -8.93 -13.87 6.35
N MET A 72 -8.83 -12.69 6.96
CA MET A 72 -9.37 -11.45 6.42
C MET A 72 -8.27 -10.70 5.67
N TYR A 73 -8.59 -10.12 4.53
CA TYR A 73 -7.61 -9.39 3.72
C TYR A 73 -8.17 -8.12 3.11
N GLY A 74 -7.29 -7.14 2.86
CA GLY A 74 -7.62 -5.91 2.16
C GLY A 74 -6.43 -4.95 2.12
N ASN A 75 -6.70 -3.64 2.12
CA ASN A 75 -5.66 -2.61 2.13
C ASN A 75 -4.96 -2.49 3.50
N ALA A 76 -5.49 -3.12 4.55
CA ALA A 76 -4.87 -3.20 5.86
C ALA A 76 -3.97 -4.44 6.04
N GLY A 77 -3.64 -5.16 4.96
CA GLY A 77 -2.86 -6.40 5.03
C GLY A 77 -3.73 -7.64 5.17
N ILE A 78 -3.16 -8.68 5.75
CA ILE A 78 -3.82 -9.95 6.04
C ILE A 78 -3.87 -10.14 7.54
N TRP A 79 -5.02 -10.57 8.03
CA TRP A 79 -5.30 -10.81 9.43
C TRP A 79 -5.90 -12.21 9.59
N LEU A 80 -5.41 -12.96 10.55
CA LEU A 80 -5.99 -14.23 10.99
C LEU A 80 -7.01 -13.96 12.08
N THR A 81 -8.18 -14.58 11.97
CA THR A 81 -9.27 -14.53 12.95
C THR A 81 -9.93 -15.90 13.07
N ASP A 82 -10.65 -16.11 14.16
CA ASP A 82 -11.61 -17.20 14.29
C ASP A 82 -12.94 -16.88 13.57
N THR A 83 -13.79 -17.90 13.40
CA THR A 83 -15.11 -17.79 12.76
C THR A 83 -16.13 -16.97 13.56
N THR A 84 -15.87 -16.72 14.85
CA THR A 84 -16.70 -15.85 15.72
C THR A 84 -16.19 -14.41 15.78
N PHE A 85 -15.10 -14.10 15.07
CA PHE A 85 -14.45 -12.79 15.06
C PHE A 85 -14.01 -12.30 16.46
N SER A 86 -13.62 -13.23 17.34
CA SER A 86 -13.27 -12.90 18.73
C SER A 86 -11.82 -12.40 18.89
N SER A 87 -10.93 -12.79 17.97
CA SER A 87 -9.50 -12.47 18.03
C SER A 87 -8.94 -12.12 16.66
N TYR A 88 -7.96 -11.21 16.62
CA TYR A 88 -7.30 -10.78 15.39
C TYR A 88 -5.79 -10.78 15.56
N GLN A 89 -5.11 -11.49 14.68
CA GLN A 89 -3.65 -11.51 14.61
C GLN A 89 -3.18 -11.10 13.23
N LYS A 90 -2.18 -10.23 13.17
CA LYS A 90 -1.57 -9.85 11.90
C LYS A 90 -0.89 -11.05 11.25
N TYR A 91 -1.17 -11.29 9.97
CA TYR A 91 -0.72 -12.47 9.23
C TYR A 91 -0.05 -12.06 7.92
N ASP A 92 0.86 -11.08 7.97
CA ASP A 92 1.43 -10.42 6.79
C ASP A 92 2.98 -10.45 6.76
N LEU A 93 3.58 -11.33 7.55
CA LEU A 93 5.03 -11.54 7.58
C LEU A 93 5.52 -12.11 6.24
N GLY A 94 6.63 -11.60 5.71
CA GLY A 94 7.23 -12.05 4.44
C GLY A 94 7.00 -11.09 3.27
N PHE A 95 6.00 -10.20 3.35
CA PHE A 95 5.85 -9.15 2.35
C PHE A 95 7.03 -8.19 2.33
N LYS A 96 7.39 -7.74 1.13
CA LYS A 96 8.35 -6.64 0.95
C LYS A 96 7.83 -5.37 1.62
N ASP A 97 8.77 -4.48 1.94
CA ASP A 97 8.42 -3.15 2.42
C ASP A 97 7.62 -2.35 1.38
N GLY A 98 6.92 -1.33 1.87
CA GLY A 98 6.01 -0.53 1.09
C GLY A 98 4.55 -0.98 1.14
N VAL A 99 3.65 -0.01 1.17
CA VAL A 99 2.21 -0.21 1.32
C VAL A 99 1.60 -1.03 0.18
N ASP A 100 2.13 -0.96 -1.04
CA ASP A 100 1.58 -1.69 -2.19
C ASP A 100 1.73 -3.21 -2.04
N SER A 101 2.85 -3.64 -1.47
CA SER A 101 3.13 -5.05 -1.19
C SER A 101 2.20 -5.60 -0.10
N ARG A 102 1.54 -4.71 0.67
CA ARG A 102 0.64 -5.08 1.77
C ARG A 102 -0.84 -4.78 1.45
N LYS A 103 -1.14 -4.16 0.30
CA LYS A 103 -2.51 -3.99 -0.19
C LYS A 103 -2.95 -5.24 -0.94
N ILE A 104 -3.79 -6.03 -0.29
CA ILE A 104 -4.21 -7.33 -0.81
C ILE A 104 -5.44 -7.16 -1.68
N ASN A 105 -5.31 -7.49 -2.97
CA ASN A 105 -6.42 -7.51 -3.90
C ASN A 105 -7.22 -8.81 -3.80
N LYS A 106 -6.52 -9.95 -3.66
CA LYS A 106 -7.15 -11.28 -3.56
C LYS A 106 -6.26 -12.26 -2.80
N LEU A 107 -6.88 -13.04 -1.91
CA LEU A 107 -6.31 -14.30 -1.44
C LEU A 107 -6.94 -15.49 -2.16
N PHE A 108 -6.11 -16.48 -2.45
CA PHE A 108 -6.52 -17.70 -3.11
C PHE A 108 -5.90 -18.91 -2.43
N LYS A 109 -6.72 -19.94 -2.19
CA LYS A 109 -6.28 -21.27 -1.73
C LYS A 109 -6.44 -22.25 -2.87
N SER A 110 -5.34 -22.90 -3.29
CA SER A 110 -5.40 -23.95 -4.31
C SER A 110 -6.11 -25.20 -3.78
N LYS A 111 -6.50 -26.10 -4.69
CA LYS A 111 -7.05 -27.43 -4.33
C LYS A 111 -6.06 -28.26 -3.50
N THR A 112 -4.76 -28.03 -3.67
CA THR A 112 -3.68 -28.66 -2.89
C THR A 112 -3.40 -27.96 -1.56
N GLY A 113 -4.17 -26.92 -1.21
CA GLY A 113 -4.06 -26.20 0.06
C GLY A 113 -3.01 -25.07 0.10
N ILE A 114 -2.34 -24.78 -1.03
CA ILE A 114 -1.34 -23.71 -1.12
C ILE A 114 -2.03 -22.35 -1.14
N LEU A 115 -1.54 -21.41 -0.32
CA LEU A 115 -2.06 -20.05 -0.26
C LEU A 115 -1.25 -19.11 -1.16
N PHE A 116 -1.97 -18.26 -1.87
CA PHE A 116 -1.43 -17.20 -2.69
C PHE A 116 -2.06 -15.85 -2.32
N ALA A 117 -1.23 -14.81 -2.26
CA ALA A 117 -1.65 -13.44 -2.05
C ALA A 117 -1.32 -12.57 -3.28
N GLY A 118 -2.36 -12.13 -3.99
CA GLY A 118 -2.25 -11.11 -5.01
C GLY A 118 -2.31 -9.73 -4.37
N THR A 119 -1.18 -9.04 -4.36
CA THR A 119 -1.03 -7.69 -3.80
C THR A 119 -1.13 -6.64 -4.91
N GLN A 120 -0.99 -5.35 -4.60
CA GLN A 120 -0.95 -4.31 -5.62
C GLN A 120 0.35 -4.36 -6.45
N SER A 121 1.47 -4.81 -5.87
CA SER A 121 2.80 -4.79 -6.51
C SER A 121 3.39 -6.17 -6.81
N GLY A 122 2.70 -7.27 -6.49
CA GLY A 122 3.25 -8.61 -6.70
C GLY A 122 2.35 -9.77 -6.28
N LEU A 123 2.83 -10.98 -6.55
CA LEU A 123 2.20 -12.24 -6.19
C LEU A 123 3.10 -12.99 -5.20
N TYR A 124 2.54 -13.38 -4.07
CA TYR A 124 3.23 -14.06 -2.98
C TYR A 124 2.64 -15.46 -2.78
N ARG A 125 3.47 -16.40 -2.35
CA ARG A 125 3.08 -17.78 -2.04
C ARG A 125 3.47 -18.05 -0.60
N PHE A 126 2.50 -18.43 0.22
CA PHE A 126 2.76 -18.72 1.61
C PHE A 126 3.64 -19.96 1.78
N ASP A 127 4.74 -19.81 2.51
CA ASP A 127 5.59 -20.88 3.01
C ASP A 127 5.10 -21.31 4.40
N VAL A 128 4.49 -22.50 4.44
CA VAL A 128 3.95 -23.11 5.66
C VAL A 128 5.05 -23.42 6.68
N ARG A 129 6.28 -23.73 6.25
CA ARG A 129 7.38 -24.08 7.17
C ARG A 129 7.92 -22.87 7.89
N GLN A 130 7.97 -21.73 7.20
CA GLN A 130 8.52 -20.48 7.73
C GLN A 130 7.46 -19.54 8.30
N HIS A 131 6.17 -19.84 8.05
CA HIS A 131 5.04 -18.97 8.36
C HIS A 131 5.18 -17.57 7.75
N LYS A 132 5.54 -17.50 6.45
CA LYS A 132 5.81 -16.26 5.71
C LYS A 132 5.20 -16.29 4.31
N TRP A 133 4.79 -15.12 3.82
CA TRP A 133 4.35 -14.90 2.43
C TRP A 133 5.51 -14.76 1.45
#